data_AF-A0A944QD70-F1
#
_entry.id   AF-A0A944QD70-F1
#
_cell.length_a   1.000
_cell.length_b   1.000
_cell.length_c   1.000
_cell.angle_alpha   90.00
_cell.angle_beta   90.00
_cell.angle_gamma   90.00
#
_symmetry.space_group_name_H-M   'P 1'
#
loop_
_entity.id
_entity.type
_entity.pdbx_description
1 polymer ?
#
loop_
_entity_poly.entity_id
_entity_poly.type
_entity_poly.pdbx_seq_one_letter_code
_entity_poly.pdbx_strand_id
1 'polypeptide(L)'
;MSIDPRVALQSLTAALEEHLIAASARRGEGDPAVEAAFFAVADAFEVYEDALYESYQEVTPLQVFDDEDEDEEEVLDDEEDLEILDQNQ
;
A
#
# COMPACT_ATOMS: atom_id res chain seq x y z
N MET A 1 13.78 19.14 0.12
CA MET A 1 13.51 19.80 -1.17
C MET A 1 12.63 18.84 -1.91
N SER A 2 11.38 19.24 -2.19
CA SER A 2 10.41 18.43 -2.91
C SER A 2 10.95 18.03 -4.28
N ILE A 3 10.77 16.77 -4.68
CA ILE A 3 11.07 16.29 -6.02
C ILE A 3 9.97 16.75 -6.99
N ASP A 4 10.32 17.11 -8.22
CA ASP A 4 9.29 17.43 -9.23
C ASP A 4 8.40 16.19 -9.46
N PRO A 5 7.06 16.29 -9.39
CA PRO A 5 6.15 15.16 -9.56
C PRO A 5 6.35 14.41 -10.87
N ARG A 6 6.80 15.09 -11.94
CA ARG A 6 7.10 14.43 -13.23
C ARG A 6 8.31 13.54 -13.13
N VAL A 7 9.31 13.92 -12.33
CA VAL A 7 10.50 13.10 -12.08
C VAL A 7 10.14 11.91 -11.20
N ALA A 8 9.35 12.12 -10.15
CA ALA A 8 8.87 11.01 -9.32
C ALA A 8 8.00 10.02 -10.11
N LEU A 9 7.11 10.51 -10.97
CA LEU A 9 6.29 9.68 -11.86
C LEU A 9 7.14 8.86 -12.85
N GLN A 10 8.24 9.43 -13.36
CA GLN A 10 9.19 8.70 -14.21
C GLN A 10 9.87 7.56 -13.45
N SER A 11 10.28 7.80 -12.20
CA SER A 11 10.84 6.76 -11.34
C SER A 11 9.83 5.65 -11.05
N LEU A 12 8.58 6.00 -10.72
CA LEU A 12 7.50 5.03 -10.53
C LEU A 12 7.25 4.19 -11.80
N THR A 13 7.21 4.84 -12.97
CA THR A 13 7.04 4.14 -14.24
C THR A 13 8.19 3.16 -14.49
N ALA A 14 9.44 3.56 -14.24
CA ALA A 14 10.61 2.69 -14.38
C ALA A 14 10.56 1.50 -13.40
N ALA A 15 10.17 1.71 -12.15
CA ALA A 15 10.01 0.64 -11.16
C ALA A 15 8.94 -0.38 -11.60
N LEU A 16 7.82 0.08 -12.15
CA LEU A 16 6.77 -0.79 -12.70
C LEU A 16 7.27 -1.63 -13.89
N GLU A 17 8.07 -1.04 -14.78
CA GLU A 17 8.70 -1.75 -15.90
C GLU A 17 9.71 -2.80 -15.40
N GLU A 18 10.54 -2.47 -14.41
CA GLU A 18 11.49 -3.40 -13.80
C GLU A 18 10.79 -4.56 -13.08
N HIS A 19 9.71 -4.27 -12.36
CA HIS A 19 8.87 -5.29 -11.74
C HIS A 19 8.25 -6.23 -12.78
N LEU A 20 7.76 -5.71 -13.90
CA LEU A 20 7.26 -6.55 -15.01
C LEU A 20 8.38 -7.44 -15.59
N ILE A 21 9.58 -6.90 -15.77
CA ILE A 21 10.73 -7.68 -16.25
C ILE A 21 11.06 -8.81 -15.27
N ALA A 22 11.17 -8.51 -13.97
CA ALA A 22 11.43 -9.49 -12.92
C ALA A 22 10.35 -10.58 -12.90
N ALA A 23 9.07 -10.21 -12.91
CA ALA A 23 7.94 -11.13 -12.91
C ALA A 23 7.94 -12.05 -14.15
N SER A 24 8.30 -11.51 -15.32
CA SER A 24 8.38 -12.28 -16.57
C SER A 24 9.56 -13.25 -16.61
N ALA A 25 10.63 -12.97 -15.87
CA ALA A 25 11.85 -13.76 -15.82
C ALA A 25 11.94 -14.70 -14.60
N ARG A 26 10.91 -14.70 -13.74
CA ARG A 26 10.93 -15.39 -12.43
C ARG A 26 11.20 -16.89 -12.54
N ARG A 27 11.99 -17.42 -11.61
CA ARG A 27 12.36 -18.83 -11.55
C ARG A 27 11.75 -19.49 -10.32
N GLY A 28 10.46 -19.83 -10.43
CA GLY A 28 9.72 -20.48 -9.37
C GLY A 28 8.97 -19.49 -8.47
N GLU A 29 8.44 -20.02 -7.38
CA GLU A 29 7.73 -19.27 -6.34
C GLU A 29 8.75 -18.61 -5.39
N GLY A 30 8.47 -17.39 -4.95
CA GLY A 30 9.38 -16.64 -4.07
C GLY A 30 10.69 -16.19 -4.73
N ASP A 31 10.64 -15.77 -6.00
CA ASP A 31 11.83 -15.22 -6.65
C ASP A 31 12.23 -13.88 -6.00
N PRO A 32 13.44 -13.76 -5.40
CA PRO A 32 13.84 -12.56 -4.67
C PRO A 32 13.96 -11.33 -5.56
N ALA A 33 14.14 -11.50 -6.88
CA ALA A 33 14.15 -10.37 -7.80
C ALA A 33 12.76 -9.76 -7.98
N VAL A 34 11.71 -10.58 -7.89
CA VAL A 34 10.32 -10.12 -7.95
C VAL A 34 9.96 -9.39 -6.67
N GLU A 35 10.31 -9.97 -5.52
CA GLU A 35 10.10 -9.38 -4.20
C GLU A 35 10.83 -8.03 -4.06
N ALA A 36 12.10 -7.96 -4.44
CA ALA A 36 12.85 -6.70 -4.42
C ALA A 36 12.22 -5.64 -5.34
N ALA A 37 11.75 -6.04 -6.53
CA ALA A 37 11.10 -5.12 -7.44
C ALA A 37 9.69 -4.70 -6.96
N PHE A 38 9.00 -5.55 -6.21
CA PHE A 38 7.73 -5.21 -5.56
C PHE A 38 7.92 -4.08 -4.55
N PHE A 39 8.88 -4.20 -3.62
CA PHE A 39 9.19 -3.13 -2.67
C PHE A 39 9.68 -1.85 -3.36
N ALA A 40 10.48 -1.98 -4.43
CA ALA A 40 10.91 -0.82 -5.20
C ALA A 40 9.75 -0.04 -5.86
N VAL A 41 8.66 -0.73 -6.24
CA VAL A 41 7.45 -0.07 -6.74
C VAL A 41 6.73 0.68 -5.62
N ALA A 42 6.60 0.07 -4.44
CA ALA A 42 6.00 0.71 -3.27
C ALA A 42 6.74 2.01 -2.89
N ASP A 43 8.07 1.93 -2.70
CA ASP A 43 8.92 3.08 -2.40
C ASP A 43 8.77 4.20 -3.43
N ALA A 44 8.80 3.84 -4.73
CA ALA A 44 8.69 4.83 -5.80
C ALA A 44 7.29 5.47 -5.87
N PHE A 45 6.26 4.72 -5.48
CA PHE A 45 4.89 5.21 -5.43
C PHE A 45 4.71 6.22 -4.28
N GLU A 46 5.21 5.93 -3.08
CA GLU A 46 5.17 6.87 -1.95
C GLU A 46 5.84 8.20 -2.29
N VAL A 47 7.02 8.15 -2.91
CA VAL A 47 7.73 9.36 -3.36
C VAL A 47 6.92 10.15 -4.38
N TYR A 48 6.18 9.47 -5.25
CA TYR A 48 5.30 10.14 -6.21
C TYR A 48 4.07 10.77 -5.55
N GLU A 49 3.41 10.05 -4.62
CA GLU A 49 2.27 10.57 -3.85
C GLU A 49 2.67 11.82 -3.06
N ASP A 50 3.80 11.76 -2.35
CA ASP A 50 4.33 12.89 -1.59
C ASP A 50 4.58 14.11 -2.49
N ALA A 51 5.25 13.90 -3.62
CA ALA A 51 5.54 14.97 -4.58
C ALA A 51 4.26 15.58 -5.15
N LEU A 52 3.28 14.73 -5.50
CA LEU A 52 1.98 15.11 -6.03
C LEU A 52 1.21 15.95 -5.01
N TYR A 53 1.18 15.50 -3.76
CA TYR A 53 0.51 16.20 -2.66
C TYR A 53 1.18 17.54 -2.37
N GLU A 54 2.51 17.58 -2.25
CA GLU A 54 3.24 18.83 -2.01
C GLU A 54 3.03 19.86 -3.13
N SER A 55 2.92 19.41 -4.38
CA SER A 55 2.79 20.30 -5.54
C SER A 55 1.35 20.74 -5.84
N TYR A 56 0.38 19.85 -5.62
CA TYR A 56 -0.99 20.05 -6.09
C TYR A 56 -2.07 19.81 -5.03
N GLN A 57 -1.69 19.31 -3.85
CA GLN A 57 -2.63 18.92 -2.78
C GLN A 57 -3.63 17.85 -3.23
N GLU A 58 -3.19 16.99 -4.15
CA GLU A 58 -3.95 15.87 -4.70
C GLU A 58 -3.29 14.54 -4.30
N VAL A 59 -4.10 13.48 -4.26
CA VAL A 59 -3.67 12.10 -3.96
C VAL A 59 -4.30 11.14 -4.97
N THR A 60 -3.68 9.98 -5.20
CA THR A 60 -4.26 8.96 -6.08
C THR A 60 -5.20 8.02 -5.29
N PRO A 61 -6.13 7.32 -5.96
CA PRO A 61 -6.98 6.33 -5.31
C PRO A 61 -6.26 4.98 -5.10
N LEU A 62 -4.92 4.97 -5.03
CA LEU A 62 -4.09 3.79 -4.88
C LEU A 62 -3.52 3.72 -3.45
N GLN A 63 -3.22 2.52 -2.97
CA GLN A 63 -2.64 2.27 -1.65
C GLN A 63 -1.53 1.22 -1.79
N VAL A 64 -0.47 1.36 -0.99
CA VAL A 64 0.53 0.31 -0.79
C VAL A 64 -0.03 -0.67 0.22
N PHE A 65 0.07 -1.97 -0.07
CA PHE A 65 -0.21 -3.01 0.91
C PHE A 65 1.11 -3.31 1.62
N ASP A 66 1.12 -3.16 2.94
CA ASP A 66 2.24 -3.63 3.75
C ASP A 66 1.94 -5.09 4.13
N ASP A 67 2.91 -5.98 3.92
CA ASP A 67 2.77 -7.41 4.26
C ASP A 67 2.66 -7.63 5.79
N GLU A 68 2.82 -6.57 6.62
CA GLU A 68 2.69 -6.61 8.08
C GLU A 68 1.23 -6.55 8.58
N ASP A 69 0.25 -6.19 7.74
CA ASP A 69 -1.15 -6.04 8.13
C ASP A 69 -1.96 -7.36 8.11
N GLU A 70 -1.35 -8.50 7.77
CA GLU A 70 -2.01 -9.82 7.81
C GLU A 70 -2.23 -10.37 9.25
N ASP A 71 -1.77 -9.67 10.28
CA ASP A 71 -1.87 -10.07 11.70
C ASP A 71 -2.88 -9.27 12.54
N GLU A 72 -3.63 -8.32 11.97
CA GLU A 72 -4.75 -7.66 12.67
C GLU A 72 -6.09 -8.35 12.36
N GLU A 73 -6.29 -9.58 12.88
CA GLU A 73 -7.65 -10.04 13.17
C GLU A 73 -8.24 -9.08 14.22
N GLU A 74 -9.01 -8.08 13.80
CA GLU A 74 -9.91 -7.36 14.70
C GLU A 74 -10.85 -8.38 15.34
N VAL A 75 -10.51 -8.82 16.56
CA VAL A 75 -11.40 -9.60 17.41
C VAL A 75 -12.57 -8.67 17.74
N LEU A 76 -13.65 -8.75 16.95
CA LEU A 76 -14.92 -8.15 17.30
C LEU A 76 -15.37 -8.81 18.60
N ASP A 77 -15.16 -8.12 19.72
CA ASP A 77 -15.66 -8.50 21.03
C ASP A 77 -17.18 -8.31 21.00
N ASP A 78 -17.89 -9.34 20.54
CA ASP A 78 -19.33 -9.48 20.61
C ASP A 78 -19.76 -9.66 22.08
N GLU A 79 -19.66 -8.59 22.89
CA GLU A 79 -20.40 -8.46 24.15
C GLU A 79 -21.62 -7.55 23.94
N GLU A 80 -22.55 -7.98 23.07
CA GLU A 80 -23.96 -7.61 23.21
C GLU A 80 -24.54 -8.26 24.48
N ASP A 81 -24.28 -7.69 25.65
CA ASP A 81 -25.14 -7.91 26.82
C ASP A 81 -26.11 -6.73 26.96
N LEU A 82 -27.18 -6.82 26.16
CA LEU A 82 -28.39 -6.01 26.28
C LEU A 82 -29.05 -6.30 27.64
N GLU A 83 -28.70 -5.54 28.69
CA GLU A 83 -29.52 -5.50 29.90
C GLU A 83 -30.90 -4.90 29.56
N ILE A 84 -31.90 -5.79 29.43
CA ILE A 84 -33.32 -5.46 29.34
C ILE A 84 -33.67 -4.61 30.57
N LEU A 85 -33.96 -3.33 30.34
CA LEU A 85 -34.50 -2.43 31.37
C LEU A 85 -35.79 -3.04 31.94
N ASP A 86 -35.68 -3.54 33.17
CA ASP A 86 -36.81 -4.02 33.97
C ASP A 86 -37.89 -2.93 34.02
N GLN A 87 -39.02 -3.24 33.39
CA GLN A 87 -40.16 -2.33 33.27
C GLN A 87 -40.82 -2.24 34.64
N ASN A 88 -40.67 -1.10 35.29
CA ASN A 88 -41.52 -0.71 36.42
C ASN A 88 -43.00 -0.66 35.96
N GLN A 89 -43.77 -1.73 36.25
CA GLN A 89 -45.20 -1.68 36.57
C GLN A 89 -45.71 -2.94 37.27
#